data_AF-A0A843CQ40-F1
#
_entry.id   AF-A0A843CQ40-F1
#
_cell.length_a   1.000
_cell.length_b   1.000
_cell.length_c   1.000
_cell.angle_alpha   90.00
_cell.angle_beta   90.00
_cell.angle_gamma   90.00
#
_symmetry.space_group_name_H-M   'P 1'
#
loop_
_entity.id
_entity.type
_entity.pdbx_description
1 polymer ?
#
loop_
_entity_poly.entity_id
_entity_poly.type
_entity_poly.pdbx_seq_one_letter_code
_entity_poly.pdbx_strand_id
1 'polypeptide(L)'
;MSFWITSWPYAEYVKHEWAGAWINTAFRREGGPLASKLIREAVAASRWYYGDPPELGMVTFIDAEKVRHKRDPGRCYVKAGFTRLDKLTKGGLIVMQMLPGSMPSAEQPKAYGPLFRRLSCV
;
A
#
# COMPACT_ATOMS: atom_id res chain seq x y z
N MET A 1 -15.75 -8.32 2.67
CA MET A 1 -14.51 -8.84 2.06
C MET A 1 -13.57 -7.68 1.78
N SER A 2 -12.27 -7.92 1.80
CA SER A 2 -11.26 -6.95 1.35
C SER A 2 -10.15 -7.66 0.61
N PHE A 3 -9.54 -6.99 -0.35
CA PHE A 3 -8.33 -7.48 -1.01
C PHE A 3 -7.25 -6.41 -1.02
N TRP A 4 -6.00 -6.87 -1.12
CA TRP A 4 -4.80 -6.08 -1.10
C TRP A 4 -3.78 -6.66 -2.08
N ILE A 5 -3.08 -5.80 -2.81
CA ILE A 5 -2.02 -6.19 -3.75
C ILE A 5 -0.76 -5.38 -3.46
N THR A 6 0.28 -6.06 -3.03
CA THR A 6 1.64 -5.51 -3.04
C THR A 6 2.35 -5.96 -4.31
N SER A 7 2.95 -5.01 -5.02
CA SER A 7 3.90 -5.27 -6.09
C SER A 7 5.24 -4.64 -5.75
N TRP A 8 6.31 -5.20 -6.29
CA TRP A 8 7.66 -4.66 -6.16
C TRP A 8 8.34 -4.69 -7.52
N PRO A 9 8.03 -3.72 -8.41
CA PRO A 9 8.60 -3.68 -9.75
C PRO A 9 10.10 -3.34 -9.69
N TYR A 10 10.87 -3.89 -10.64
CA TYR A 10 12.28 -3.52 -10.81
C TYR A 10 12.41 -2.02 -11.06
N ALA A 11 13.39 -1.40 -10.39
CA ALA A 11 13.58 0.04 -10.39
C ALA A 11 13.74 0.63 -11.81
N GLU A 12 14.39 -0.11 -12.71
CA GLU A 12 14.61 0.26 -14.12
C GLU A 12 13.32 0.44 -14.95
N TYR A 13 12.21 -0.18 -14.54
CA TYR A 13 10.91 -0.05 -15.23
C TYR A 13 9.97 0.96 -14.57
N VAL A 14 10.39 1.57 -13.47
CA VAL A 14 9.59 2.52 -12.71
C VAL A 14 9.82 3.93 -13.24
N LYS A 15 8.75 4.55 -13.78
CA LYS A 15 8.80 5.92 -14.35
C LYS A 15 8.47 7.03 -13.33
N HIS A 16 8.25 6.67 -12.08
CA HIS A 16 7.95 7.60 -10.99
C HIS A 16 9.12 7.67 -9.99
N GLU A 17 9.14 8.70 -9.15
CA GLU A 17 10.28 8.99 -8.25
C GLU A 17 10.56 7.91 -7.19
N TRP A 18 9.63 6.98 -6.97
CA TRP A 18 9.74 5.91 -5.96
C TRP A 18 10.22 4.56 -6.56
N ALA A 19 11.21 4.60 -7.44
CA ALA A 19 11.82 3.40 -8.01
C ALA A 19 12.48 2.55 -6.90
N GLY A 20 12.10 1.28 -6.80
CA GLY A 20 12.57 0.36 -5.75
C GLY A 20 11.71 0.28 -4.49
N ALA A 21 10.69 1.13 -4.33
CA ALA A 21 9.71 1.00 -3.25
C ALA A 21 8.77 -0.19 -3.49
N TRP A 22 8.22 -0.76 -2.41
CA TRP A 22 7.00 -1.57 -2.52
C TRP A 22 5.84 -0.68 -2.91
N ILE A 23 4.92 -1.21 -3.73
CA ILE A 23 3.75 -0.48 -4.19
C ILE A 23 2.52 -1.24 -3.75
N ASN A 24 1.65 -0.59 -2.98
CA ASN A 24 0.27 -1.04 -2.91
C ASN A 24 -0.44 -0.64 -4.20
N THR A 25 -0.63 -1.62 -5.08
CA THR A 25 -1.20 -1.41 -6.40
C THR A 25 -2.72 -1.34 -6.35
N ALA A 26 -3.34 -2.08 -5.44
CA ALA A 26 -4.79 -2.09 -5.30
C ALA A 26 -5.22 -2.50 -3.90
N PHE A 27 -6.16 -1.74 -3.35
CA PHE A 27 -6.84 -2.06 -2.11
C PHE A 27 -8.33 -1.77 -2.26
N ARG A 28 -9.17 -2.75 -1.93
CA ARG A 28 -10.62 -2.59 -1.89
C ARG A 28 -11.16 -3.21 -0.63
N ARG A 29 -12.07 -2.50 0.02
CA ARG A 29 -12.84 -2.98 1.16
C ARG A 29 -14.32 -2.86 0.86
N GLU A 30 -15.03 -3.97 0.94
CA GLU A 30 -16.46 -4.06 0.65
C GLU A 30 -17.32 -4.11 1.93
N GLY A 31 -16.70 -4.34 3.09
CA GLY A 31 -17.37 -4.39 4.39
C GLY A 31 -16.42 -4.88 5.48
N GLY A 32 -16.90 -4.96 6.73
CA GLY A 32 -16.13 -5.49 7.86
C GLY A 32 -15.27 -4.44 8.60
N PRO A 33 -14.10 -4.84 9.14
CA PRO A 33 -13.27 -3.98 9.99
C PRO A 33 -12.85 -2.65 9.35
N LEU A 34 -12.32 -1.74 10.16
CA LEU A 34 -11.80 -0.45 9.68
C LEU A 34 -10.74 -0.64 8.60
N ALA A 35 -10.84 0.11 7.50
CA ALA A 35 -9.88 0.04 6.40
C ALA A 35 -8.43 0.27 6.86
N SER A 36 -8.20 1.18 7.82
CA SER A 36 -6.86 1.42 8.36
C SER A 36 -6.27 0.22 9.12
N LYS A 37 -7.12 -0.57 9.78
CA LYS A 37 -6.70 -1.81 10.44
C LYS A 37 -6.29 -2.84 9.38
N LEU A 38 -7.12 -3.03 8.35
CA LEU A 38 -6.86 -3.98 7.27
C LEU A 38 -5.60 -3.61 6.47
N ILE A 39 -5.37 -2.32 6.20
CA ILE A 39 -4.14 -1.85 5.55
C ILE A 39 -2.93 -2.16 6.42
N ARG A 40 -2.98 -1.90 7.72
CA ARG A 40 -1.86 -2.18 8.64
C ARG A 40 -1.57 -3.68 8.71
N GLU A 41 -2.59 -4.52 8.80
CA GLU A 41 -2.45 -5.99 8.76
C GLU A 41 -1.87 -6.46 7.41
N ALA A 42 -2.29 -5.85 6.30
CA ALA A 42 -1.77 -6.18 4.99
C ALA A 42 -0.28 -5.80 4.83
N VAL A 43 0.16 -4.66 5.36
CA VAL A 43 1.60 -4.29 5.37
C VAL A 43 2.41 -5.28 6.20
N ALA A 44 1.91 -5.70 7.37
CA ALA A 44 2.56 -6.72 8.19
C ALA A 44 2.71 -8.05 7.45
N ALA A 45 1.66 -8.45 6.73
CA ALA A 45 1.65 -9.64 5.88
C ALA A 45 2.61 -9.51 4.67
N SER A 46 2.69 -8.33 4.04
CA SER A 46 3.67 -8.06 2.98
C SER A 46 5.09 -8.19 3.47
N ARG A 47 5.41 -7.66 4.67
CA ARG A 47 6.72 -7.85 5.30
C ARG A 47 7.01 -9.30 5.62
N TRP A 48 6.01 -10.05 6.11
CA TRP A 48 6.19 -11.47 6.36
C TRP A 48 6.51 -12.26 5.07
N TYR A 49 5.90 -11.89 3.94
CA TYR A 49 6.10 -12.58 2.66
C TYR A 49 7.38 -12.16 1.92
N TYR A 50 7.66 -10.85 1.83
CA TYR A 50 8.79 -10.31 1.07
C TYR A 50 10.06 -10.08 1.90
N GLY A 51 9.97 -10.17 3.24
CA GLY A 51 11.09 -9.96 4.15
C GLY A 51 11.28 -8.48 4.51
N ASP A 52 12.54 -8.04 4.47
CA ASP A 52 12.89 -6.68 4.85
C ASP A 52 12.37 -5.65 3.83
N PRO A 53 11.71 -4.58 4.30
CA PRO A 53 11.20 -3.54 3.41
C PRO A 53 12.35 -2.76 2.76
N PRO A 54 12.20 -2.33 1.49
CA PRO A 54 13.18 -1.48 0.84
C PRO A 54 13.31 -0.14 1.57
N GLU A 55 14.40 0.59 1.34
CA GLU A 55 14.68 1.87 2.01
C GLU A 55 13.55 2.90 1.84
N LEU A 56 12.99 2.98 0.62
CA LEU A 56 11.83 3.83 0.31
C LEU A 56 10.51 3.35 0.92
N GLY A 57 10.51 2.16 1.54
CA GLY A 57 9.38 1.54 2.17
C GLY A 57 8.28 1.17 1.19
N MET A 58 7.05 1.58 1.49
CA MET A 58 5.88 1.30 0.67
C MET A 58 5.17 2.57 0.26
N VAL A 59 4.75 2.64 -1.01
CA VAL A 59 3.97 3.74 -1.57
C VAL A 59 2.62 3.29 -2.11
N THR A 60 1.67 4.23 -2.16
CA THR A 60 0.43 4.09 -2.93
C THR A 60 0.07 5.44 -3.52
N PHE A 61 -0.61 5.38 -4.66
CA PHE A 61 -1.08 6.56 -5.38
C PHE A 61 -2.60 6.62 -5.32
N ILE A 62 -3.15 7.80 -5.07
CA ILE A 62 -4.59 8.00 -4.90
C ILE A 62 -5.05 9.08 -5.87
N ASP A 63 -5.96 8.67 -6.75
CA ASP A 63 -6.72 9.58 -7.58
C ASP A 63 -7.89 10.13 -6.75
N ALA A 64 -7.86 11.42 -6.44
CA ALA A 64 -8.87 12.07 -5.62
C ALA A 64 -10.24 12.17 -6.32
N GLU A 65 -10.25 12.17 -7.65
CA GLU A 65 -11.46 12.29 -8.48
C GLU A 65 -12.17 10.94 -8.64
N LYS A 66 -11.42 9.83 -8.56
CA LYS A 66 -11.95 8.46 -8.67
C LYS A 66 -12.33 7.81 -7.34
N VAL A 67 -12.29 8.56 -6.24
CA VAL A 67 -12.78 8.10 -4.94
C VAL A 67 -14.01 8.89 -4.52
N ARG A 68 -14.87 8.28 -3.71
CA ARG A 68 -16.02 8.99 -3.12
C ARG A 68 -15.53 10.27 -2.46
N HIS A 69 -16.15 11.40 -2.80
CA HIS A 69 -15.81 12.71 -2.26
C HIS A 69 -15.73 12.67 -0.73
N LYS A 70 -14.60 13.14 -0.20
CA LYS A 70 -14.27 13.20 1.22
C LYS A 70 -13.39 14.42 1.43
N ARG A 71 -13.50 15.04 2.61
CA ARG A 71 -12.61 16.13 3.03
C ARG A 71 -11.12 15.78 2.82
N ASP A 72 -10.75 14.55 3.19
CA ASP A 72 -9.37 14.07 3.16
C ASP A 72 -9.28 12.73 2.36
N PRO A 73 -9.07 12.77 1.03
CA PRO A 73 -8.82 11.57 0.23
C PRO A 73 -7.64 10.78 0.80
N GLY A 74 -7.79 9.45 0.91
CA GLY A 74 -6.74 8.59 1.46
C GLY A 74 -6.57 8.62 2.99
N ARG A 75 -7.44 9.28 3.76
CA ARG A 75 -7.34 9.31 5.25
C ARG A 75 -7.17 7.94 5.93
N CYS A 76 -7.65 6.85 5.32
CA CYS A 76 -7.43 5.49 5.85
C CYS A 76 -5.96 5.06 5.82
N TYR A 77 -5.19 5.50 4.82
CA TYR A 77 -3.74 5.27 4.76
C TYR A 77 -3.01 6.05 5.84
N VAL A 78 -3.39 7.32 6.05
CA VAL A 78 -2.85 8.15 7.13
C VAL A 78 -3.04 7.46 8.48
N LYS A 79 -4.26 6.98 8.75
CA LYS A 79 -4.58 6.24 9.98
C LYS A 79 -3.87 4.89 10.09
N ALA A 80 -3.40 4.30 8.99
CA ALA A 80 -2.63 3.05 9.02
C ALA A 80 -1.14 3.29 9.31
N GLY A 81 -0.68 4.53 9.23
CA GLY A 81 0.72 4.94 9.43
C GLY A 81 1.43 5.41 8.16
N PHE A 82 0.72 5.62 7.05
CA PHE A 82 1.30 6.29 5.89
C PHE A 82 1.35 7.81 6.11
N THR A 83 2.35 8.44 5.54
CA THR A 83 2.47 9.89 5.45
C THR A 83 2.02 10.34 4.07
N ARG A 84 1.15 11.35 4.00
CA ARG A 84 0.83 12.03 2.75
C ARG A 84 1.99 12.95 2.40
N LEU A 85 2.55 12.78 1.20
CA LEU A 85 3.62 13.66 0.73
C LEU A 85 3.01 14.94 0.15
N ASP A 86 3.74 16.04 0.25
CA ASP A 86 3.32 17.34 -0.29
C ASP A 86 3.40 17.39 -1.82
N LYS A 87 4.10 16.42 -2.44
CA LYS A 87 4.19 16.25 -3.89
C LYS A 87 3.11 15.32 -4.44
N LEU A 88 2.66 15.65 -5.64
CA LEU A 88 1.81 14.79 -6.47
C LEU A 88 2.65 14.08 -7.54
N THR A 89 2.13 12.98 -8.09
CA THR A 89 2.72 12.42 -9.31
C THR A 89 2.54 13.40 -10.48
N LYS A 90 3.28 13.18 -11.59
CA LYS A 90 3.07 13.93 -12.85
C LYS A 90 1.62 13.91 -13.34
N GLY A 91 0.86 12.87 -13.00
CA GLY A 91 -0.57 12.73 -13.32
C GLY A 91 -1.50 13.27 -12.23
N GLY A 92 -1.02 14.06 -11.27
CA GLY A 92 -1.83 14.68 -10.23
C GLY A 92 -2.27 13.74 -9.10
N LEU A 93 -1.71 12.52 -9.01
CA LEU A 93 -2.11 11.57 -7.97
C LEU A 93 -1.49 11.94 -6.63
N ILE A 94 -2.28 11.85 -5.57
CA ILE A 94 -1.81 12.02 -4.19
C ILE A 94 -0.90 10.85 -3.85
N VAL A 95 0.28 11.14 -3.31
CA VAL A 95 1.23 10.10 -2.91
C VAL A 95 1.17 9.89 -1.40
N MET A 96 1.04 8.63 -1.01
CA MET A 96 1.15 8.19 0.38
C MET A 96 2.37 7.28 0.49
N GLN A 97 3.22 7.52 1.49
CA GLN A 97 4.43 6.73 1.74
C GLN A 97 4.50 6.27 3.19
N MET A 98 4.89 5.01 3.41
CA MET A 98 5.22 4.45 4.72
C MET A 98 6.67 3.98 4.68
N LEU A 99 7.53 4.65 5.45
CA LEU A 99 8.95 4.27 5.59
C LEU A 99 9.10 3.00 6.45
N PRO A 100 10.21 2.24 6.30
CA PRO A 100 10.48 1.02 7.07
C PRO A 100 10.25 1.16 8.58
N GLY A 101 10.71 2.26 9.19
CA GLY A 101 10.57 2.51 10.64
C GLY A 101 9.12 2.69 11.11
N SER A 102 8.20 3.02 10.21
CA SER A 102 6.77 3.17 10.51
C SER A 102 5.96 1.90 10.23
N MET A 103 6.57 0.90 9.60
CA MET A 103 5.87 -0.34 9.24
C MET A 103 5.62 -1.21 10.48
N PRO A 104 4.44 -1.83 10.61
CA PRO A 104 4.19 -2.83 11.64
C PRO A 104 5.15 -4.01 11.51
N SER A 105 5.45 -4.70 12.61
CA SER A 105 6.25 -5.93 12.58
C SER A 105 5.67 -6.97 11.62
N ALA A 106 6.53 -7.78 11.03
CA ALA A 106 6.11 -8.87 10.15
C ALA A 106 5.17 -9.83 10.91
N GLU A 107 4.00 -10.10 10.34
CA GLU A 107 2.99 -10.98 10.92
C GLU A 107 2.41 -11.87 9.82
N GLN A 108 2.17 -13.14 10.12
CA GLN A 108 1.50 -14.03 9.17
C GLN A 108 0.11 -13.49 8.81
N PRO A 109 -0.38 -13.72 7.58
CA PRO A 109 -1.71 -13.31 7.18
C PRO A 109 -2.76 -13.97 8.09
N LYS A 110 -3.59 -13.16 8.73
CA LYS A 110 -4.71 -13.67 9.52
C LYS A 110 -5.68 -14.39 8.59
N ALA A 111 -5.94 -15.66 8.87
CA ALA A 111 -6.75 -16.51 8.00
C ALA A 111 -8.19 -16.00 7.88
N TYR A 112 -8.47 -15.28 6.78
CA TYR A 112 -9.80 -15.02 6.23
C TYR A 112 -9.76 -15.31 4.71
N GLY A 113 -9.48 -16.55 4.32
CA GLY A 113 -9.40 -16.99 2.91
C GLY A 113 -8.04 -16.75 2.21
N PRO A 114 -7.86 -17.24 0.97
CA PRO A 114 -6.55 -17.28 0.30
C PRO A 114 -6.11 -15.86 -0.12
N LEU A 115 -5.34 -15.21 0.75
CA LEU A 115 -4.84 -13.84 0.56
C LEU A 115 -3.62 -13.74 -0.38
N PHE A 116 -2.98 -14.86 -0.71
CA PHE A 116 -1.76 -14.87 -1.52
C PHE A 116 -1.94 -15.74 -2.75
N ARG A 117 -2.06 -15.08 -3.91
CA ARG A 117 -1.92 -15.71 -5.22
C ARG A 117 -0.68 -15.13 -5.87
N ARG A 118 0.31 -15.98 -6.15
CA ARG A 118 1.55 -15.61 -6.84
C ARG A 118 1.18 -15.13 -8.25
N LEU A 119 1.27 -13.83 -8.49
CA LEU A 119 1.40 -13.28 -9.84
C LEU A 119 2.88 -13.13 -10.10
N SER A 120 3.53 -14.23 -10.49
CA SER A 120 4.83 -14.16 -11.13
C SER A 120 4.61 -13.55 -12.51
N CYS A 121 5.08 -12.32 -12.72
CA CYS A 121 5.34 -11.82 -14.07
C CYS A 121 6.41 -12.74 -14.67
N VAL A 122 5.99 -13.58 -15.61
CA VAL A 122 6.84 -14.20 -16.62
C VAL A 122 6.67 -13.38 -17.89
#